data_AF-A0A0C6FXK4-F1
#
_entry.id   AF-A0A0C6FXK4-F1
#
_cell.length_a   1.000
_cell.length_b   1.000
_cell.length_c   1.000
_cell.angle_alpha   90.00
_cell.angle_beta   90.00
_cell.angle_gamma   90.00
#
_symmetry.space_group_name_H-M   'P 1'
#
loop_
_entity.id
_entity.type
_entity.pdbx_description
1 polymer ?
#
loop_
_entity_poly.entity_id
_entity_poly.type
_entity_poly.pdbx_seq_one_letter_code
_entity_poly.pdbx_strand_id
1 'polypeptide(L)'
;MSEIIDLPMPAAAEPDPRLFQIVPFMKYDQGGRFTEDGKMGLAIIEAQQRAGERILINVLPDRDTEWFDGTVIVPRPVLDLPAALEAPVGGEAPAFELPACTLRFDGPVSVEYEHPGGPFSVGFTIPGTYTIKGEAFPAQAFTLTLTVTA
;
A
#
# COMPACT_ATOMS: atom_id res chain seq x y z
N MET A 1 14.38 61.51 15.16
CA MET A 1 15.33 60.55 14.59
C MET A 1 14.76 59.18 14.84
N SER A 2 14.43 58.41 13.81
CA SER A 2 13.89 57.06 13.94
C SER A 2 15.06 56.08 14.01
N GLU A 3 15.20 55.34 15.11
CA GLU A 3 16.13 54.21 15.21
C GLU A 3 15.63 53.07 14.32
N ILE A 4 16.47 52.66 13.36
CA ILE A 4 16.30 51.40 12.64
C ILE A 4 16.84 50.32 13.57
N ILE A 5 15.94 49.50 14.11
CA ILE A 5 16.32 48.31 14.88
C ILE A 5 16.74 47.26 13.84
N ASP A 6 18.04 46.99 13.78
CA ASP A 6 18.61 45.93 12.96
C ASP A 6 18.31 44.59 13.65
N LEU A 7 17.19 43.96 13.27
CA LEU A 7 16.85 42.63 13.76
C LEU A 7 17.79 41.62 13.11
N PRO A 8 18.52 40.80 13.88
CA PRO A 8 19.39 39.78 13.30
C PRO A 8 18.54 38.84 12.43
N MET A 9 18.90 38.73 11.15
CA MET A 9 18.34 37.70 10.28
C MET A 9 18.56 36.35 10.97
N PRO A 10 17.50 35.53 11.16
CA PRO A 10 17.68 34.19 11.68
C PRO A 10 18.67 33.46 10.77
N ALA A 11 19.68 32.82 11.37
CA ALA A 11 20.59 31.96 10.62
C ALA A 11 19.74 31.02 9.74
N ALA A 12 20.00 31.02 8.43
CA ALA A 12 19.31 30.10 7.53
C ALA A 12 19.53 28.69 8.07
N ALA A 13 18.46 28.03 8.51
CA ALA A 13 18.55 26.63 8.91
C ALA A 13 19.15 25.86 7.73
N GLU A 14 20.20 25.07 7.99
CA GLU A 14 20.75 24.22 6.95
C GLU A 14 19.63 23.32 6.40
N PRO A 15 19.48 23.22 5.07
CA PRO A 15 18.44 22.40 4.49
C PRO A 15 18.64 20.94 4.93
N ASP A 16 17.56 20.27 5.33
CA ASP A 16 17.61 18.87 5.74
C ASP A 16 18.31 18.05 4.65
N PRO A 17 19.44 17.37 4.94
CA PRO A 17 20.22 16.66 3.94
C PRO A 17 19.40 15.59 3.20
N ARG A 18 18.31 15.09 3.81
CA ARG A 18 17.38 14.14 3.20
C ARG A 18 16.52 14.74 2.09
N LEU A 19 16.49 16.06 1.93
CA LEU A 19 15.89 16.72 0.75
C LEU A 19 16.64 16.34 -0.54
N PHE A 20 17.94 16.08 -0.44
CA PHE A 20 18.79 15.71 -1.58
C PHE A 20 18.90 14.20 -1.78
N GLN A 21 18.38 13.40 -0.84
CA GLN A 21 18.25 11.96 -0.99
C GLN A 21 17.01 11.64 -1.84
N ILE A 22 17.18 11.66 -3.16
CA ILE A 22 16.12 11.35 -4.11
C ILE A 22 15.92 9.83 -4.18
N VAL A 23 14.73 9.38 -3.79
CA VAL A 23 14.34 7.96 -3.77
C VAL A 23 13.10 7.72 -4.63
N PRO A 24 12.93 6.51 -5.21
CA PRO A 24 11.69 6.16 -5.87
C PRO A 24 10.56 6.03 -4.86
N PHE A 25 9.33 6.35 -5.28
CA PHE A 25 8.13 6.23 -4.47
C PHE A 25 6.95 5.71 -5.30
N MET A 26 5.97 5.11 -4.60
CA MET A 26 4.61 4.89 -5.12
C MET A 26 3.60 5.52 -4.17
N LYS A 27 2.59 6.17 -4.71
CA LYS A 27 1.46 6.76 -3.97
C LYS A 27 0.21 5.93 -4.14
N TYR A 28 -0.59 5.97 -3.10
CA TYR A 28 -1.88 5.31 -3.04
C TYR A 28 -2.94 6.30 -2.57
N ASP A 29 -4.17 6.12 -3.04
CA ASP A 29 -5.32 6.85 -2.50
C ASP A 29 -5.75 6.31 -1.12
N GLN A 30 -6.77 6.92 -0.53
CA GLN A 30 -7.34 6.47 0.75
C GLN A 30 -8.04 5.11 0.67
N GLY A 31 -8.28 4.57 -0.52
CA GLY A 31 -8.74 3.20 -0.76
C GLY A 31 -7.60 2.18 -0.88
N GLY A 32 -6.34 2.63 -0.83
CA GLY A 32 -5.17 1.75 -1.01
C GLY A 32 -4.88 1.42 -2.48
N ARG A 33 -5.41 2.20 -3.42
CA ARG A 33 -5.18 2.00 -4.86
C ARG A 33 -3.98 2.79 -5.30
N PHE A 34 -3.15 2.19 -6.15
CA PHE A 34 -2.04 2.88 -6.78
C PHE A 34 -2.54 4.09 -7.58
N THR A 35 -1.88 5.24 -7.41
CA THR A 35 -2.23 6.49 -8.11
C THR A 35 -1.09 7.08 -8.92
N GLU A 36 0.14 7.04 -8.41
CA GLU A 36 1.31 7.68 -9.01
C GLU A 36 2.61 7.00 -8.56
N ASP A 37 3.60 6.91 -9.44
CA ASP A 37 4.98 6.60 -9.09
C ASP A 37 5.93 7.71 -9.55
N GLY A 38 7.11 7.78 -8.94
CA GLY A 38 8.09 8.79 -9.31
C GLY A 38 9.34 8.78 -8.45
N LYS A 39 10.07 9.88 -8.47
CA LYS A 39 11.26 10.12 -7.63
C LYS A 39 11.11 11.43 -6.88
N MET A 40 11.40 11.42 -5.59
CA MET A 40 11.23 12.58 -4.72
C MET A 40 12.26 12.56 -3.58
N GLY A 41 12.61 13.73 -3.04
CA GLY A 41 13.48 13.81 -1.85
C GLY A 41 12.81 13.16 -0.64
N LEU A 42 13.57 12.34 0.09
CA LEU A 42 13.08 11.55 1.22
C LEU A 42 12.35 12.42 2.28
N ALA A 43 12.90 13.60 2.61
CA ALA A 43 12.26 14.52 3.55
C ALA A 43 10.88 15.03 3.10
N ILE A 44 10.64 15.15 1.78
CA ILE A 44 9.33 15.54 1.24
C ILE A 44 8.34 14.38 1.35
N ILE A 45 8.78 13.15 1.07
CA ILE A 45 7.95 11.95 1.21
C ILE A 45 7.51 11.77 2.66
N GLU A 46 8.46 11.86 3.61
CA GLU A 46 8.15 11.77 5.04
C GLU A 46 7.17 12.88 5.49
N ALA A 47 7.29 14.10 4.95
CA ALA A 47 6.37 15.19 5.26
C ALA A 47 4.96 14.93 4.71
N GLN A 48 4.84 14.39 3.51
CA GLN A 48 3.55 14.00 2.92
C GLN A 48 2.91 12.83 3.67
N GLN A 49 3.69 11.82 4.05
CA GLN A 49 3.20 10.71 4.88
C GLN A 49 2.72 11.19 6.26
N ARG A 50 3.45 12.13 6.90
CA ARG A 50 2.98 12.80 8.13
C ARG A 50 1.70 13.61 7.94
N ALA A 51 1.42 14.06 6.72
CA ALA A 51 0.16 14.71 6.35
C ALA A 51 -0.98 13.71 6.02
N GLY A 52 -0.73 12.40 6.10
CA GLY A 52 -1.71 11.35 5.87
C GLY A 52 -1.72 10.76 4.46
N GLU A 53 -0.74 11.13 3.61
CA GLU A 53 -0.57 10.50 2.30
C GLU A 53 -0.05 9.07 2.45
N ARG A 54 -0.54 8.16 1.60
CA ARG A 54 -0.10 6.77 1.58
C ARG A 54 0.99 6.61 0.53
N ILE A 55 2.24 6.58 0.97
CA ILE A 55 3.40 6.54 0.08
C ILE A 55 4.30 5.37 0.47
N LEU A 56 4.71 4.55 -0.48
CA LEU A 56 5.81 3.59 -0.32
C LEU A 56 7.12 4.22 -0.78
N ILE A 57 8.20 3.90 -0.09
CA ILE A 57 9.54 4.42 -0.34
C ILE A 57 10.41 3.29 -0.88
N ASN A 58 11.39 3.61 -1.72
CA ASN A 58 12.36 2.63 -2.24
C ASN A 58 11.72 1.53 -3.08
N VAL A 59 10.63 1.87 -3.77
CA VAL A 59 9.98 1.01 -4.77
C VAL A 59 10.97 0.74 -5.90
N LEU A 60 11.70 -0.35 -5.77
CA LEU A 60 12.36 -1.04 -6.86
C LEU A 60 11.60 -2.37 -7.04
N PRO A 61 11.69 -3.02 -8.21
CA PRO A 61 10.97 -4.28 -8.47
C PRO A 61 11.17 -5.36 -7.40
N ASP A 62 12.27 -5.28 -6.65
CA ASP A 62 12.68 -6.24 -5.63
C ASP A 62 12.64 -5.66 -4.19
N ARG A 63 12.15 -4.42 -4.01
CA ARG A 63 12.24 -3.67 -2.73
C ARG A 63 10.92 -3.07 -2.24
N ASP A 64 9.79 -3.58 -2.71
CA ASP A 64 8.43 -3.31 -2.20
C ASP A 64 8.18 -3.86 -0.78
N THR A 65 9.16 -3.71 0.10
CA THR A 65 9.24 -4.38 1.40
C THR A 65 9.36 -3.42 2.57
N GLU A 66 9.53 -2.11 2.34
CA GLU A 66 9.72 -1.11 3.38
C GLU A 66 8.77 0.08 3.21
N TRP A 67 8.45 0.74 4.32
CA TRP A 67 7.65 1.96 4.36
C TRP A 67 8.00 2.79 5.60
N PHE A 68 7.57 4.05 5.65
CA PHE A 68 7.75 4.90 6.82
C PHE A 68 6.50 4.83 7.70
N ASP A 69 6.64 4.38 8.94
CA ASP A 69 5.52 4.20 9.88
C ASP A 69 5.05 5.50 10.56
N GLY A 70 5.66 6.64 10.21
CA GLY A 70 5.48 7.93 10.86
C GLY A 70 6.67 8.36 11.71
N THR A 71 7.57 7.43 12.06
CA THR A 71 8.76 7.68 12.90
C THR A 71 10.05 7.23 12.21
N VAL A 72 10.06 6.02 11.67
CA VAL A 72 11.23 5.41 11.01
C VAL A 72 10.80 4.59 9.80
N ILE A 73 11.78 4.22 8.97
CA ILE A 73 11.56 3.26 7.89
C ILE A 73 11.56 1.86 8.52
N VAL A 74 10.50 1.10 8.26
CA VAL A 74 10.29 -0.26 8.78
C VAL A 74 9.86 -1.20 7.66
N PRO A 75 9.99 -2.53 7.84
CA PRO A 75 9.42 -3.50 6.92
C PRO A 75 7.90 -3.37 6.83
N ARG A 76 7.36 -3.53 5.62
CA ARG A 76 5.93 -3.65 5.35
C ARG A 76 5.40 -4.92 6.00
N PRO A 77 4.24 -4.85 6.68
CA PRO A 77 3.65 -6.03 7.31
C PRO A 77 3.28 -7.08 6.25
N VAL A 78 3.48 -8.34 6.59
CA VAL A 78 2.93 -9.48 5.83
C VAL A 78 1.58 -9.80 6.43
N LEU A 79 0.54 -9.87 5.61
CA LEU A 79 -0.79 -10.24 6.07
C LEU A 79 -0.80 -11.71 6.48
N ASP A 80 -1.38 -12.00 7.64
CA ASP A 80 -1.64 -13.37 8.08
C ASP A 80 -2.91 -13.87 7.39
N LEU A 81 -2.73 -14.53 6.24
CA LEU A 81 -3.82 -14.96 5.38
C LEU A 81 -3.91 -16.50 5.32
N PRO A 82 -5.11 -17.06 5.08
CA PRO A 82 -5.25 -18.49 4.82
C PRO A 82 -4.38 -18.94 3.65
N ALA A 83 -3.65 -20.05 3.80
CA ALA A 83 -2.79 -20.57 2.72
C ALA A 83 -3.57 -20.95 1.45
N ALA A 84 -4.81 -21.42 1.63
CA ALA A 84 -5.75 -21.73 0.57
C ALA A 84 -7.18 -21.59 1.09
N LEU A 85 -8.11 -21.37 0.16
CA LEU A 85 -9.53 -21.26 0.38
C LEU A 85 -10.24 -22.34 -0.44
N GLU A 86 -11.35 -22.85 0.09
CA GLU A 86 -12.22 -23.79 -0.61
C GLU A 86 -13.67 -23.33 -0.49
N ALA A 87 -14.41 -23.44 -1.59
CA ALA A 87 -15.83 -23.16 -1.65
C ALA A 87 -16.54 -24.13 -2.61
N PRO A 88 -17.81 -24.50 -2.37
CA PRO A 88 -18.63 -25.15 -3.38
C PRO A 88 -19.09 -24.14 -4.44
N VAL A 89 -19.43 -24.61 -5.64
CA VAL A 89 -20.05 -23.78 -6.69
C VAL A 89 -21.29 -23.09 -6.14
N GLY A 90 -21.35 -21.76 -6.27
CA GLY A 90 -22.44 -20.94 -5.78
C GLY A 90 -22.45 -20.70 -4.26
N GLY A 91 -21.46 -21.23 -3.53
CA GLY A 91 -21.20 -20.88 -2.14
C GLY A 91 -19.96 -20.02 -1.98
N GLU A 92 -19.65 -19.65 -0.73
CA GLU A 92 -18.52 -18.81 -0.36
C GLU A 92 -17.54 -19.54 0.56
N ALA A 93 -16.26 -19.18 0.47
CA ALA A 93 -15.23 -19.61 1.40
C ALA A 93 -15.37 -18.91 2.77
N PRO A 94 -14.74 -19.43 3.85
CA PRO A 94 -14.74 -18.76 5.15
C PRO A 94 -14.19 -17.34 5.06
N ALA A 95 -14.86 -16.42 5.76
CA ALA A 95 -14.46 -15.02 5.78
C ALA A 95 -13.19 -14.79 6.61
N PHE A 96 -12.37 -13.84 6.18
CA PHE A 96 -11.19 -13.35 6.91
C PHE A 96 -11.04 -11.84 6.72
N GLU A 97 -10.27 -11.18 7.58
CA GLU A 97 -10.08 -9.73 7.51
C GLU A 97 -9.08 -9.37 6.41
N LEU A 98 -9.45 -8.42 5.55
CA LEU A 98 -8.56 -7.79 4.58
C LEU A 98 -8.65 -6.26 4.68
N PRO A 99 -7.52 -5.53 4.61
CA PRO A 99 -7.57 -4.08 4.48
C PRO A 99 -8.13 -3.66 3.11
N ALA A 100 -8.50 -2.39 2.99
CA ALA A 100 -8.95 -1.82 1.71
C ALA A 100 -7.85 -1.97 0.63
N CYS A 101 -8.22 -2.51 -0.53
CA CYS A 101 -7.31 -2.75 -1.64
C CYS A 101 -8.06 -3.06 -2.94
N THR A 102 -7.33 -3.08 -4.05
CA THR A 102 -7.81 -3.71 -5.28
C THR A 102 -7.41 -5.18 -5.29
N LEU A 103 -8.39 -6.06 -5.49
CA LEU A 103 -8.22 -7.49 -5.67
C LEU A 103 -8.32 -7.85 -7.14
N ARG A 104 -7.43 -8.72 -7.60
CA ARG A 104 -7.46 -9.33 -8.92
C ARG A 104 -7.62 -10.84 -8.79
N PHE A 105 -8.59 -11.38 -9.51
CA PHE A 105 -8.88 -12.80 -9.59
C PHE A 105 -8.44 -13.30 -10.96
N ASP A 106 -7.57 -14.30 -10.99
CA ASP A 106 -7.10 -14.95 -12.21
C ASP A 106 -7.48 -16.44 -12.17
N GLY A 107 -8.28 -16.91 -13.13
CA GLY A 107 -8.75 -18.30 -13.17
C GLY A 107 -9.55 -18.58 -14.45
N PRO A 108 -10.55 -19.48 -14.41
CA PRO A 108 -11.49 -19.67 -15.53
C PRO A 108 -12.15 -18.36 -16.01
N VAL A 109 -12.31 -17.40 -15.10
CA VAL A 109 -12.70 -16.02 -15.37
C VAL A 109 -11.74 -15.09 -14.64
N SER A 110 -11.38 -13.98 -15.27
CA SER A 110 -10.60 -12.91 -14.65
C SER A 110 -11.47 -11.70 -14.35
N VAL A 111 -11.36 -11.17 -13.15
CA VAL A 111 -12.09 -9.99 -12.69
C VAL A 111 -11.23 -9.19 -11.71
N GLU A 112 -11.45 -7.88 -11.70
CA GLU A 112 -10.90 -6.98 -10.68
C GLU A 112 -12.05 -6.46 -9.81
N TYR A 113 -11.78 -6.32 -8.52
CA TYR A 113 -12.76 -5.90 -7.52
C TYR A 113 -12.11 -4.96 -6.52
N GLU A 114 -12.83 -3.91 -6.16
CA GLU A 114 -12.40 -2.94 -5.16
C GLU A 114 -12.92 -3.38 -3.79
N HIS A 115 -12.03 -3.87 -2.92
CA HIS A 115 -12.39 -4.26 -1.56
C HIS A 115 -12.35 -3.03 -0.63
N PRO A 116 -13.45 -2.66 0.04
CA PRO A 116 -13.49 -1.50 0.93
C PRO A 116 -12.72 -1.70 2.24
N GLY A 117 -12.26 -2.92 2.52
CA GLY A 117 -11.66 -3.31 3.78
C GLY A 117 -12.68 -3.93 4.75
N GLY A 118 -12.17 -4.69 5.72
CA GLY A 118 -12.97 -5.48 6.65
C GLY A 118 -13.11 -6.94 6.21
N PRO A 119 -14.17 -7.63 6.66
CA PRO A 119 -14.40 -9.03 6.33
C PRO A 119 -14.49 -9.25 4.81
N PHE A 120 -13.70 -10.20 4.32
CA PHE A 120 -13.69 -10.65 2.95
C PHE A 120 -14.13 -12.10 2.87
N SER A 121 -15.16 -12.33 2.05
CA SER A 121 -15.68 -13.64 1.69
C SER A 121 -15.77 -13.70 0.16
N VAL A 122 -15.55 -14.87 -0.43
CA VAL A 122 -15.52 -15.01 -1.89
C VAL A 122 -16.03 -16.37 -2.33
N GLY A 123 -16.74 -16.37 -3.46
CA GLY A 123 -17.27 -17.55 -4.13
C GLY A 123 -17.39 -17.33 -5.63
N PHE A 124 -17.50 -18.42 -6.39
CA PHE A 124 -17.76 -18.38 -7.83
C PHE A 124 -18.81 -19.40 -8.24
N THR A 125 -19.46 -19.13 -9.37
CA THR A 125 -20.44 -20.04 -10.00
C THR A 125 -19.81 -20.97 -11.04
N ILE A 126 -18.53 -20.75 -11.38
CA ILE A 126 -17.77 -21.57 -12.31
C ILE A 126 -16.75 -22.38 -11.49
N PRO A 127 -16.74 -23.71 -11.57
CA PRO A 127 -15.76 -24.52 -10.87
C PRO A 127 -14.35 -24.31 -11.45
N GLY A 128 -13.34 -24.48 -10.60
CA GLY A 128 -11.94 -24.35 -10.99
C GLY A 128 -11.08 -23.71 -9.90
N THR A 129 -9.82 -23.46 -10.24
CA THR A 129 -8.86 -22.82 -9.34
C THR A 129 -8.68 -21.37 -9.74
N TYR A 130 -8.86 -20.47 -8.77
CA TYR A 130 -8.65 -19.04 -8.90
C TYR A 130 -7.47 -18.61 -8.06
N THR A 131 -6.59 -17.81 -8.64
CA THR A 131 -5.53 -17.09 -7.93
C THR A 131 -6.05 -15.70 -7.60
N ILE A 132 -6.08 -15.35 -6.32
CA ILE A 132 -6.48 -14.04 -5.82
C ILE A 132 -5.20 -13.27 -5.49
N LYS A 133 -5.01 -12.10 -6.09
CA LYS A 133 -3.88 -11.21 -5.83
C LYS A 133 -4.41 -9.90 -5.28
N GLY A 134 -3.68 -9.31 -4.35
CA GLY A 134 -4.01 -8.00 -3.83
C GLY A 134 -2.78 -7.30 -3.30
N GLU A 135 -2.85 -5.98 -3.26
CA GLU A 135 -1.88 -5.15 -2.56
C GLU A 135 -2.64 -4.14 -1.73
N ALA A 136 -2.42 -4.19 -0.41
CA ALA A 136 -3.07 -3.30 0.54
C ALA A 136 -2.02 -2.44 1.22
N PHE A 137 -2.08 -1.11 1.10
CA PHE A 137 -1.15 -0.26 1.82
C PHE A 137 -1.37 -0.34 3.35
N PRO A 138 -0.33 -0.48 4.19
CA PRO A 138 1.10 -0.59 3.86
C PRO A 138 1.59 -2.03 3.73
N ALA A 139 0.72 -3.04 3.85
CA ALA A 139 1.09 -4.45 3.78
C ALA A 139 1.65 -4.86 2.41
N GLN A 140 2.50 -5.90 2.40
CA GLN A 140 3.06 -6.44 1.17
C GLN A 140 1.96 -7.00 0.25
N ALA A 141 2.25 -7.04 -1.05
CA ALA A 141 1.39 -7.75 -1.99
C ALA A 141 1.26 -9.23 -1.58
N PHE A 142 0.07 -9.78 -1.75
CA PHE A 142 -0.25 -11.15 -1.35
C PHE A 142 -0.88 -11.94 -2.49
N THR A 143 -0.84 -13.26 -2.34
CA THR A 143 -1.48 -14.19 -3.27
C THR A 143 -2.15 -15.31 -2.50
N LEU A 144 -3.39 -15.63 -2.85
CA LEU A 144 -4.17 -16.72 -2.29
C LEU A 144 -4.67 -17.63 -3.41
N THR A 145 -4.88 -18.90 -3.09
CA THR A 145 -5.54 -19.83 -3.99
C THR A 145 -6.94 -20.13 -3.47
N LEU A 146 -7.94 -20.00 -4.33
CA LEU A 146 -9.31 -20.46 -4.08
C LEU A 146 -9.62 -21.63 -5.01
N THR A 147 -10.02 -22.75 -4.45
CA THR A 147 -10.54 -23.90 -5.21
C THR A 147 -12.05 -23.97 -5.09
N VAL A 148 -12.72 -23.91 -6.24
CA VAL A 148 -14.18 -23.97 -6.35
C VAL A 148 -14.58 -25.36 -6.85
N THR A 149 -15.24 -26.11 -5.96
CA THR A 149 -15.61 -27.52 -6.17
C THR A 149 -17.04 -27.64 -6.69
N ALA A 150 -17.26 -28.56 -7.63
CA ALA A 150 -18.57 -28.83 -8.23
C ALA A 150 -19.52 -29.53 -7.26
#